data_AF-A0A7C2UZQ3-F1
#
_entry.id   AF-A0A7C2UZQ3-F1
#
_cell.length_a   1.000
_cell.length_b   1.000
_cell.length_c   1.000
_cell.angle_alpha   90.00
_cell.angle_beta   90.00
_cell.angle_gamma   90.00
#
_symmetry.space_group_name_H-M   'P 1'
#
loop_
_entity.id
_entity.type
_entity.pdbx_description
1 polymer ?
#
loop_
_entity_poly.entity_id
_entity_poly.type
_entity_poly.pdbx_seq_one_letter_code
_entity_poly.pdbx_strand_id
1 'polypeptide(L)'
;MSESQTTPDPAVHLSDGPAPRPNPYSAADVAAILRARGWLAETATPEILAWCEQAAALLGPQAESPAQLEELLALVFHYDARDALAQPEAPSVLTRQGAREVLRALALELLEGPPVDSARLKEIAAKLRAQVHASSRALFHPLRLALAGRVGQGELDRVILLLDAAAALPFACPVKGTRQRILEFCAALD
;
A
#
# COMPACT_ATOMS: atom_id res chain seq x y z
N MET A 1 -3.33 17.95 62.50
CA MET A 1 -3.07 18.93 61.44
C MET A 1 -2.94 18.16 60.14
N SER A 2 -3.68 18.62 59.15
CA SER A 2 -4.16 17.90 57.97
C SER A 2 -3.08 17.31 57.07
N GLU A 3 -3.40 16.12 56.55
CA GLU A 3 -2.94 15.57 55.28
C GLU A 3 -3.16 16.56 54.13
N SER A 4 -2.22 16.61 53.18
CA SER A 4 -2.44 16.75 51.73
C SER A 4 -1.09 16.89 51.04
N GLN A 5 -0.52 15.78 50.56
CA GLN A 5 0.36 15.82 49.39
C GLN A 5 -0.29 14.98 48.31
N THR A 6 -0.88 15.70 47.37
CA THR A 6 -1.44 15.23 46.11
C THR A 6 -0.38 14.47 45.33
N THR A 7 -0.53 13.15 45.26
CA THR A 7 0.10 12.31 44.24
C THR A 7 -0.56 12.63 42.90
N PRO A 8 0.17 13.07 41.86
CA PRO A 8 -0.43 13.21 40.54
C PRO A 8 -0.62 11.83 39.90
N ASP A 9 -1.80 11.67 39.27
CA ASP A 9 -2.23 10.55 38.44
C ASP A 9 -1.15 10.13 37.43
N PRO A 10 -0.87 8.82 37.24
CA PRO A 10 -0.10 8.37 36.09
C PRO A 10 -0.96 8.57 34.84
N ALA A 11 -0.61 9.60 34.07
CA ALA A 11 -1.10 9.82 32.73
C ALA A 11 -1.05 8.51 31.93
N VAL A 12 -2.20 8.21 31.32
CA VAL A 12 -2.43 7.10 30.41
C VAL A 12 -1.28 7.02 29.42
N HIS A 13 -0.45 5.97 29.51
CA HIS A 13 0.51 5.61 28.48
C HIS A 13 -0.27 5.21 27.23
N LEU A 14 -0.59 6.20 26.40
CA LEU A 14 -0.82 5.98 24.97
C LEU A 14 0.40 5.22 24.47
N SER A 15 0.18 3.98 24.03
CA SER A 15 1.23 3.16 23.45
C SER A 15 1.88 3.94 22.31
N ASP A 16 3.07 4.49 22.58
CA ASP A 16 4.01 4.90 21.56
C ASP A 16 4.22 3.67 20.67
N GLY A 17 3.71 3.76 19.44
CA GLY A 17 4.15 2.85 18.39
C GLY A 17 5.67 2.88 18.31
N PRO A 18 6.32 1.82 17.81
CA PRO A 18 7.77 1.80 17.69
C PRO A 18 8.23 3.08 16.97
N ALA A 19 9.28 3.72 17.51
CA ALA A 19 9.88 4.92 16.96
C ALA A 19 10.02 4.78 15.43
N PRO A 20 9.74 5.84 14.65
CA PRO A 20 9.85 5.78 13.21
C PRO A 20 11.25 5.28 12.86
N ARG A 21 11.34 4.12 12.19
CA ARG A 21 12.63 3.59 11.76
C ARG A 21 13.29 4.67 10.91
N PRO A 22 14.56 5.02 11.19
CA PRO A 22 15.27 5.98 10.37
C PRO A 22 15.24 5.47 8.92
N ASN A 23 14.82 6.33 7.98
CA ASN A 23 14.79 6.00 6.57
C ASN A 23 16.21 6.16 6.01
N PRO A 24 16.92 5.08 5.62
CA PRO A 24 18.26 5.22 5.07
C PRO A 24 18.26 5.54 3.57
N TYR A 25 17.09 5.55 2.91
CA TYR A 25 16.98 5.72 1.46
C TYR A 25 16.47 7.11 1.09
N SER A 26 17.08 7.66 0.05
CA SER A 26 16.74 8.94 -0.55
C SER A 26 15.98 8.78 -1.88
N ALA A 27 15.46 9.88 -2.40
CA ALA A 27 14.90 9.92 -3.76
C ALA A 27 15.92 9.49 -4.84
N ALA A 28 17.22 9.77 -4.62
CA ALA A 28 18.29 9.40 -5.53
C ALA A 28 18.50 7.88 -5.58
N ASP A 29 18.40 7.19 -4.43
CA ASP A 29 18.51 5.74 -4.35
C ASP A 29 17.35 5.06 -5.09
N VAL A 30 16.12 5.54 -4.88
CA VAL A 30 14.95 5.06 -5.63
C VAL A 30 15.14 5.28 -7.12
N ALA A 31 15.50 6.48 -7.55
CA ALA A 31 15.73 6.79 -8.97
C ALA A 31 16.85 5.93 -9.58
N ALA A 32 17.90 5.59 -8.82
CA ALA A 32 18.95 4.68 -9.26
C ALA A 32 18.42 3.26 -9.49
N ILE A 33 17.63 2.72 -8.56
CA ILE A 33 16.96 1.42 -8.71
C ILE A 33 16.05 1.43 -9.94
N LEU A 34 15.20 2.45 -10.11
CA LEU A 34 14.29 2.52 -11.25
C LEU A 34 15.03 2.53 -12.60
N ARG A 35 16.15 3.26 -12.70
CA ARG A 35 16.98 3.26 -13.92
C ARG A 35 17.63 1.91 -14.18
N ALA A 36 18.21 1.28 -13.15
CA ALA A 36 18.83 -0.04 -13.27
C ALA A 36 17.83 -1.11 -13.74
N ARG A 37 16.54 -0.93 -13.40
CA ARG A 37 15.43 -1.81 -13.80
C ARG A 37 14.80 -1.44 -15.14
N GLY A 38 15.21 -0.33 -15.76
CA GLY A 38 14.62 0.17 -17.00
C GLY A 38 13.20 0.72 -16.84
N TRP A 39 12.78 1.09 -15.62
CA TRP A 39 11.47 1.70 -15.34
C TRP A 39 11.48 3.22 -15.44
N LEU A 40 12.68 3.82 -15.42
CA LEU A 40 12.88 5.26 -15.52
C LEU A 40 13.79 5.57 -16.70
N ALA A 41 13.39 6.53 -17.53
CA ALA A 41 14.23 7.09 -18.59
C ALA A 41 15.50 7.74 -18.00
N GLU A 42 16.52 7.97 -18.84
CA GLU A 42 17.80 8.54 -18.38
C GLU A 42 17.61 9.86 -17.61
N THR A 43 16.72 10.73 -18.11
CA THR A 43 16.36 12.00 -17.45
C THR A 43 15.03 11.88 -16.73
N ALA A 44 15.02 12.11 -15.42
CA ALA A 44 13.80 12.17 -14.62
C ALA A 44 13.24 13.60 -14.61
N THR A 45 11.94 13.73 -14.77
CA THR A 45 11.25 15.03 -14.59
C THR A 45 11.15 15.38 -13.10
N PRO A 46 10.90 16.66 -12.75
CA PRO A 46 10.68 17.05 -11.36
C PRO A 46 9.56 16.27 -10.67
N GLU A 47 8.49 15.93 -11.39
CA GLU A 47 7.36 15.16 -10.88
C GLU A 47 7.76 13.72 -10.55
N ILE A 48 8.60 13.10 -11.39
CA ILE A 48 9.16 11.77 -11.10
C ILE A 48 10.10 11.83 -9.88
N LEU A 49 10.92 12.88 -9.76
CA LEU A 49 11.79 13.04 -8.59
C LEU A 49 10.98 13.21 -7.30
N ALA A 50 9.88 13.98 -7.35
CA ALA A 50 8.95 14.11 -6.23
C ALA A 50 8.29 12.76 -5.89
N TRP A 51 7.92 11.98 -6.90
CA TRP A 51 7.42 10.61 -6.69
C TRP A 51 8.48 9.71 -6.05
N CYS A 52 9.74 9.79 -6.50
CA CYS A 52 10.84 9.03 -5.90
C CYS A 52 11.07 9.40 -4.43
N GLU A 53 10.93 10.68 -4.07
CA GLU A 53 11.02 11.13 -2.69
C GLU A 53 9.87 10.57 -1.83
N GLN A 54 8.65 10.61 -2.35
CA GLN A 54 7.50 9.98 -1.70
C GLN A 54 7.70 8.46 -1.54
N ALA A 55 8.19 7.78 -2.57
CA ALA A 55 8.46 6.34 -2.55
C ALA A 55 9.53 5.98 -1.51
N ALA A 56 10.61 6.77 -1.43
CA ALA A 56 11.64 6.61 -0.42
C ALA A 56 11.06 6.77 1.00
N ALA A 57 10.26 7.82 1.24
CA ALA A 57 9.65 8.07 2.54
C ALA A 57 8.66 6.98 2.97
N LEU A 58 7.90 6.42 2.03
CA LEU A 58 6.89 5.40 2.31
C LEU A 58 7.48 3.98 2.45
N LEU A 59 8.36 3.59 1.53
CA LEU A 59 8.88 2.22 1.45
C LEU A 59 10.21 2.04 2.19
N GLY A 60 11.03 3.09 2.27
CA GLY A 60 12.36 3.02 2.87
C GLY A 60 12.37 2.52 4.32
N PRO A 61 11.50 3.03 5.22
CA PRO A 61 11.40 2.51 6.59
C PRO A 61 10.91 1.04 6.69
N GLN A 62 10.35 0.49 5.60
CA GLN A 62 9.90 -0.90 5.55
C GLN A 62 10.94 -1.85 4.97
N ALA A 63 11.97 -1.33 4.30
CA ALA A 63 13.01 -2.10 3.65
C ALA A 63 14.25 -2.22 4.55
N GLU A 64 14.56 -3.46 4.95
CA GLU A 64 15.76 -3.84 5.70
C GLU A 64 17.02 -3.87 4.83
N SER A 65 16.85 -3.94 3.50
CA SER A 65 17.95 -3.93 2.53
C SER A 65 17.56 -3.27 1.21
N PRO A 66 18.54 -2.83 0.38
CA PRO A 66 18.26 -2.28 -0.94
C PRO A 66 17.51 -3.26 -1.84
N ALA A 67 17.80 -4.57 -1.73
CA ALA A 67 17.09 -5.61 -2.47
C ALA A 67 15.61 -5.67 -2.07
N GLN A 68 15.28 -5.53 -0.78
CA GLN A 68 13.89 -5.50 -0.34
C GLN A 68 13.17 -4.21 -0.79
N LEU A 69 13.86 -3.08 -0.84
CA LEU A 69 13.30 -1.85 -1.41
C LEU A 69 12.99 -2.04 -2.90
N GLU A 70 13.91 -2.65 -3.65
CA GLU A 70 13.72 -2.99 -5.06
C GLU A 70 12.50 -3.91 -5.26
N GLU A 71 12.35 -4.95 -4.42
CA GLU A 71 11.18 -5.84 -4.46
C GLU A 71 9.87 -5.09 -4.20
N LEU A 72 9.84 -4.17 -3.23
CA LEU A 72 8.65 -3.36 -2.95
C LEU A 72 8.33 -2.40 -4.11
N LEU A 73 9.35 -1.78 -4.69
CA LEU A 73 9.19 -0.94 -5.88
C LEU A 73 8.69 -1.77 -7.07
N ALA A 74 9.17 -3.00 -7.25
CA ALA A 74 8.73 -3.87 -8.33
C ALA A 74 7.22 -4.10 -8.34
N LEU A 75 6.56 -4.14 -7.19
CA LEU A 75 5.10 -4.29 -7.08
C LEU A 75 4.32 -3.08 -7.62
N VAL A 76 4.95 -1.90 -7.72
CA VAL A 76 4.37 -0.73 -8.38
C VAL A 76 4.43 -0.88 -9.90
N PHE A 77 5.55 -1.35 -10.44
CA PHE A 77 5.79 -1.38 -11.89
C PHE A 77 5.36 -2.69 -12.56
N HIS A 78 5.27 -3.78 -11.81
CA HIS A 78 4.85 -5.08 -12.29
C HIS A 78 3.61 -5.56 -11.54
N TYR A 79 2.53 -5.69 -12.29
CA TYR A 79 1.29 -6.25 -11.78
C TYR A 79 0.58 -7.05 -12.85
N ASP A 80 0.24 -8.28 -12.50
CA ASP A 80 -0.65 -9.15 -13.25
C ASP A 80 -1.64 -9.81 -12.27
N ALA A 81 -2.93 -9.68 -12.57
CA ALA A 81 -4.00 -10.22 -11.75
C ALA A 81 -3.98 -11.75 -11.68
N ARG A 82 -3.59 -12.43 -12.76
CA ARG A 82 -3.51 -13.89 -12.81
C ARG A 82 -2.34 -14.38 -11.98
N ASP A 83 -1.20 -13.70 -12.05
CA ASP A 83 -0.05 -14.02 -11.18
C ASP A 83 -0.40 -13.82 -9.71
N ALA A 84 -1.15 -12.76 -9.37
CA ALA A 84 -1.64 -12.54 -8.01
C ALA A 84 -2.56 -13.68 -7.54
N LEU A 85 -3.46 -14.15 -8.40
CA LEU A 85 -4.39 -15.24 -8.10
C LEU A 85 -3.72 -16.62 -8.07
N ALA A 86 -2.64 -16.81 -8.85
CA ALA A 86 -1.89 -18.06 -8.92
C ALA A 86 -0.96 -18.29 -7.71
N GLN A 87 -0.79 -17.30 -6.83
CA GLN A 87 0.01 -17.45 -5.63
C GLN A 87 -0.56 -18.54 -4.69
N PRO A 88 0.29 -19.40 -4.11
CA PRO A 88 -0.15 -20.47 -3.20
C PRO A 88 -0.99 -19.98 -2.02
N GLU A 89 -0.74 -18.74 -1.56
CA GLU A 89 -1.43 -18.12 -0.42
C GLU A 89 -2.77 -17.47 -0.81
N ALA A 90 -3.02 -17.19 -2.09
CA ALA A 90 -4.22 -16.50 -2.55
C ALA A 90 -5.53 -17.24 -2.17
N PRO A 91 -5.64 -18.59 -2.32
CA PRO A 91 -6.82 -19.32 -1.85
C PRO A 91 -7.12 -19.10 -0.36
N SER A 92 -6.10 -19.04 0.50
CA SER A 92 -6.28 -18.84 1.95
C SER A 92 -6.87 -17.47 2.32
N VAL A 93 -6.75 -16.49 1.41
CA VAL A 93 -7.35 -15.16 1.52
C VAL A 93 -8.76 -15.16 0.92
N LEU A 94 -8.92 -15.73 -0.27
CA LEU A 94 -10.15 -15.63 -1.07
C LEU A 94 -11.27 -16.56 -0.60
N THR A 95 -10.96 -17.69 0.05
CA THR A 95 -11.99 -18.58 0.61
C THR A 95 -12.51 -18.13 1.97
N ARG A 96 -11.92 -17.08 2.56
CA ARG A 96 -12.41 -16.52 3.82
C ARG A 96 -13.78 -15.89 3.62
N GLN A 97 -14.66 -16.13 4.57
CA GLN A 97 -15.96 -15.47 4.62
C GLN A 97 -15.79 -13.96 4.57
N GLY A 98 -16.54 -13.27 3.69
CA GLY A 98 -16.45 -11.83 3.51
C GLY A 98 -15.44 -11.37 2.45
N ALA A 99 -14.53 -12.23 1.97
CA ALA A 99 -13.44 -11.78 1.09
C ALA A 99 -13.96 -11.27 -0.26
N ARG A 100 -14.92 -11.99 -0.89
CA ARG A 100 -15.52 -11.56 -2.16
C ARG A 100 -16.40 -10.33 -1.96
N GLU A 101 -17.09 -10.18 -0.83
CA GLU A 101 -17.84 -8.97 -0.48
C GLU A 101 -16.91 -7.76 -0.35
N VAL A 102 -15.77 -7.90 0.33
CA VAL A 102 -14.75 -6.84 0.44
C VAL A 102 -14.25 -6.43 -0.94
N LEU A 103 -13.92 -7.39 -1.82
CA LEU A 103 -13.41 -7.09 -3.17
C LEU A 103 -14.45 -6.35 -4.02
N ARG A 104 -15.72 -6.75 -3.98
CA ARG A 104 -16.80 -6.06 -4.71
C ARG A 104 -17.01 -4.64 -4.19
N ALA A 105 -17.08 -4.47 -2.87
CA ALA A 105 -17.23 -3.15 -2.27
C ALA A 105 -16.02 -2.25 -2.54
N LEU A 106 -14.80 -2.81 -2.52
CA LEU A 106 -13.58 -2.10 -2.88
C LEU A 106 -13.62 -1.65 -4.35
N ALA A 107 -14.04 -2.52 -5.26
CA ALA A 107 -14.18 -2.17 -6.67
C ALA A 107 -15.11 -0.97 -6.88
N LEU A 108 -16.27 -0.94 -6.21
CA LEU A 108 -17.20 0.19 -6.28
C LEU A 108 -16.55 1.50 -5.79
N GLU A 109 -15.90 1.48 -4.63
CA GLU A 109 -15.23 2.67 -4.09
C GLU A 109 -14.09 3.20 -4.97
N LEU A 110 -13.39 2.31 -5.69
CA LEU A 110 -12.30 2.69 -6.60
C LEU A 110 -12.81 3.16 -7.97
N LEU A 111 -13.98 2.67 -8.41
CA LEU A 111 -14.59 3.07 -9.68
C LEU A 111 -15.30 4.43 -9.59
N GLU A 112 -15.84 4.78 -8.43
CA GLU A 112 -16.53 6.08 -8.26
C GLU A 112 -15.62 7.15 -7.64
N GLY A 113 -14.51 6.73 -7.03
CA GLY A 113 -13.62 7.60 -6.27
C GLY A 113 -12.50 8.29 -7.07
N PRO A 114 -11.90 9.34 -6.47
CA PRO A 114 -10.65 9.94 -6.97
C PRO A 114 -9.46 8.96 -6.82
N PRO A 115 -8.29 9.31 -7.41
CA PRO A 115 -7.03 8.61 -7.14
C PRO A 115 -6.80 8.35 -5.64
N VAL A 116 -6.22 7.20 -5.33
CA VAL A 116 -5.98 6.74 -3.96
C VAL A 116 -4.72 7.38 -3.39
N ASP A 117 -4.94 8.28 -2.44
CA ASP A 117 -3.91 8.77 -1.52
C ASP A 117 -4.11 8.20 -0.10
N SER A 118 -3.34 8.72 0.86
CA SER A 118 -3.41 8.27 2.26
C SER A 118 -4.75 8.57 2.93
N ALA A 119 -5.40 9.68 2.58
CA ALA A 119 -6.70 10.04 3.15
C ALA A 119 -7.80 9.16 2.53
N ARG A 120 -7.76 8.99 1.21
CA ARG A 120 -8.71 8.17 0.46
C ARG A 120 -8.63 6.71 0.86
N LEU A 121 -7.44 6.13 1.03
CA LEU A 121 -7.31 4.74 1.48
C LEU A 121 -7.92 4.52 2.87
N LYS A 122 -7.76 5.48 3.79
CA LYS A 122 -8.40 5.44 5.12
C LYS A 122 -9.92 5.52 5.01
N GLU A 123 -10.44 6.40 4.16
CA GLU A 123 -11.87 6.54 3.91
C GLU A 123 -12.46 5.24 3.35
N ILE A 124 -11.84 4.67 2.30
CA ILE A 124 -12.24 3.38 1.72
C ILE A 124 -12.24 2.30 2.80
N ALA A 125 -11.16 2.17 3.58
CA ALA A 125 -11.08 1.17 4.64
C ALA A 125 -12.17 1.36 5.72
N ALA A 126 -12.53 2.60 6.07
CA ALA A 126 -13.61 2.87 7.01
C ALA A 126 -14.98 2.44 6.46
N LYS A 127 -15.27 2.76 5.19
CA LYS A 127 -16.52 2.35 4.53
C LYS A 127 -16.63 0.83 4.40
N LEU A 128 -15.55 0.17 3.98
CA LEU A 128 -15.50 -1.30 3.88
C LEU A 128 -15.73 -1.98 5.23
N ARG A 129 -15.15 -1.45 6.32
CA ARG A 129 -15.41 -1.97 7.68
C ARG A 129 -16.88 -1.84 8.08
N ALA A 130 -17.50 -0.70 7.76
CA ALA A 130 -18.90 -0.44 8.08
C ALA A 130 -19.85 -1.35 7.29
N GLN A 131 -19.53 -1.66 6.03
CA GLN A 131 -20.38 -2.46 5.15
C GLN A 131 -20.26 -3.97 5.40
N VAL A 132 -19.05 -4.48 5.58
CA VAL A 132 -18.80 -5.95 5.62
C VAL A 132 -18.70 -6.49 7.04
N HIS A 133 -18.73 -5.63 8.08
CA HIS A 133 -18.52 -6.00 9.49
C HIS A 133 -17.27 -6.87 9.72
N ALA A 134 -16.25 -6.67 8.89
CA ALA A 134 -15.05 -7.50 8.86
C ALA A 134 -13.98 -6.97 9.84
N SER A 135 -13.19 -7.88 10.42
CA SER A 135 -11.97 -7.49 11.14
C SER A 135 -10.97 -6.81 10.21
N SER A 136 -10.06 -5.99 10.76
CA SER A 136 -9.00 -5.34 9.96
C SER A 136 -8.22 -6.35 9.11
N ARG A 137 -7.89 -7.53 9.66
CA ARG A 137 -7.18 -8.57 8.91
C ARG A 137 -8.01 -9.10 7.74
N ALA A 138 -9.30 -9.35 7.96
CA ALA A 138 -10.21 -9.85 6.94
C ALA A 138 -10.44 -8.83 5.81
N LEU A 139 -10.30 -7.53 6.10
CA LEU A 139 -10.43 -6.46 5.11
C LEU A 139 -9.14 -6.23 4.31
N PHE A 140 -7.99 -6.11 4.98
CA PHE A 140 -6.75 -5.69 4.31
C PHE A 140 -6.09 -6.81 3.50
N HIS A 141 -6.25 -8.07 3.89
CA HIS A 141 -5.67 -9.19 3.12
C HIS A 141 -6.18 -9.24 1.66
N PRO A 142 -7.50 -9.28 1.40
CA PRO A 142 -8.00 -9.30 0.02
C PRO A 142 -7.68 -7.99 -0.73
N LEU A 143 -7.71 -6.84 -0.05
CA LEU A 143 -7.34 -5.56 -0.65
C LEU A 143 -5.88 -5.55 -1.13
N ARG A 144 -4.94 -6.02 -0.30
CA ARG A 144 -3.51 -6.10 -0.65
C ARG A 144 -3.25 -7.11 -1.76
N LEU A 145 -3.90 -8.27 -1.70
CA LEU A 145 -3.82 -9.26 -2.77
C LEU A 145 -4.26 -8.65 -4.10
N ALA A 146 -5.41 -7.96 -4.12
CA ALA A 146 -5.96 -7.37 -5.33
C ALA A 146 -5.13 -6.20 -5.87
N LEU A 147 -4.66 -5.29 -5.00
CA LEU A 147 -4.02 -4.04 -5.46
C LEU A 147 -2.50 -4.10 -5.49
N ALA A 148 -1.86 -4.74 -4.50
CA ALA A 148 -0.41 -4.90 -4.47
C ALA A 148 0.05 -6.19 -5.18
N GLY A 149 -0.89 -7.08 -5.54
CA GLY A 149 -0.60 -8.28 -6.30
C GLY A 149 0.03 -9.42 -5.49
N ARG A 150 0.07 -9.34 -4.15
CA ARG A 150 0.55 -10.43 -3.29
C ARG A 150 -0.07 -10.40 -1.89
N VAL A 151 0.00 -11.51 -1.18
CA VAL A 151 -0.36 -11.57 0.25
C VAL A 151 0.79 -10.99 1.09
N GLY A 152 0.48 -10.11 2.05
CA GLY A 152 1.51 -9.51 2.91
C GLY A 152 0.95 -8.60 4.00
N GLN A 153 1.83 -7.86 4.66
CA GLN A 153 1.49 -7.02 5.80
C GLN A 153 1.37 -5.54 5.39
N GLY A 154 1.45 -4.63 6.37
CA GLY A 154 1.17 -3.20 6.17
C GLY A 154 2.16 -2.48 5.25
N GLU A 155 3.31 -3.08 4.91
CA GLU A 155 4.20 -2.59 3.85
C GLU A 155 3.49 -2.48 2.50
N LEU A 156 2.55 -3.40 2.22
CA LEU A 156 1.79 -3.38 0.97
C LEU A 156 0.80 -2.22 0.89
N ASP A 157 0.35 -1.70 2.02
CA ASP A 157 -0.51 -0.50 2.04
C ASP A 157 0.27 0.69 1.46
N ARG A 158 1.58 0.79 1.72
CA ARG A 158 2.45 1.84 1.17
C ARG A 158 2.69 1.70 -0.33
N VAL A 159 2.79 0.47 -0.83
CA VAL A 159 2.84 0.20 -2.27
C VAL A 159 1.57 0.72 -2.94
N ILE A 160 0.41 0.46 -2.35
CA ILE A 160 -0.89 0.91 -2.88
C ILE A 160 -0.96 2.44 -2.97
N LEU A 161 -0.43 3.14 -1.96
CA LEU A 161 -0.39 4.61 -1.93
C LEU A 161 0.48 5.24 -3.03
N LEU A 162 1.32 4.46 -3.71
CA LEU A 162 2.18 4.94 -4.79
C LEU A 162 1.59 4.70 -6.18
N LEU A 163 0.55 3.86 -6.31
CA LEU A 163 0.08 3.34 -7.59
C LEU A 163 -0.51 4.41 -8.50
N ASP A 164 -1.47 5.19 -7.99
CA ASP A 164 -2.18 6.14 -8.85
C ASP A 164 -1.31 7.35 -9.20
N ALA A 165 -0.45 7.78 -8.29
CA ALA A 165 0.56 8.80 -8.58
C ALA A 165 1.55 8.31 -9.64
N ALA A 166 2.00 7.04 -9.56
CA ALA A 166 2.89 6.47 -10.57
C ALA A 166 2.21 6.30 -11.93
N ALA A 167 0.95 5.88 -11.95
CA ALA A 167 0.16 5.69 -13.17
C ALA A 167 -0.07 6.99 -13.96
N ALA A 168 0.02 8.15 -13.30
CA ALA A 168 -0.11 9.46 -13.93
C ALA A 168 1.21 9.99 -14.53
N LEU A 169 2.34 9.32 -14.30
CA LEU A 169 3.67 9.79 -14.68
C LEU A 169 4.23 9.04 -15.90
N PRO A 170 5.09 9.70 -16.71
CA PRO A 170 5.66 9.12 -17.92
C PRO A 170 6.87 8.22 -17.61
N PHE A 171 6.67 7.16 -16.84
CA PHE A 171 7.69 6.12 -16.64
C PHE A 171 7.97 5.36 -17.94
N ALA A 172 9.12 4.69 -18.01
CA ALA A 172 9.52 3.92 -19.19
C ALA A 172 8.62 2.68 -19.42
N CYS A 173 7.99 2.17 -18.37
CA CYS A 173 6.90 1.21 -18.46
C CYS A 173 5.58 1.82 -17.92
N PRO A 174 4.44 1.56 -18.57
CA PRO A 174 3.15 1.98 -18.05
C PRO A 174 2.86 1.35 -16.68
N VAL A 175 2.45 2.17 -15.71
CA VAL A 175 2.06 1.71 -14.38
C VAL A 175 0.54 1.60 -14.27
N LYS A 176 0.06 0.47 -13.78
CA LYS A 176 -1.38 0.25 -13.52
C LYS A 176 -1.77 0.87 -12.17
N GLY A 177 -2.70 1.83 -12.21
CA GLY A 177 -3.32 2.41 -11.02
C GLY A 177 -4.29 1.45 -10.31
N THR A 178 -4.76 1.84 -9.12
CA THR A 178 -5.65 1.04 -8.26
C THR A 178 -6.93 0.60 -8.96
N ARG A 179 -7.56 1.52 -9.69
CA ARG A 179 -8.78 1.29 -10.49
C ARG A 179 -8.57 0.21 -11.57
N GLN A 180 -7.46 0.29 -12.30
CA GLN A 180 -7.15 -0.71 -13.32
C GLN A 180 -6.89 -2.08 -12.69
N ARG A 181 -6.08 -2.12 -11.62
CA ARG A 181 -5.75 -3.38 -10.93
C ARG A 181 -6.98 -4.08 -10.36
N ILE A 182 -7.90 -3.36 -9.70
CA ILE A 182 -9.10 -4.00 -9.14
C ILE A 182 -10.02 -4.55 -10.24
N LEU A 183 -10.14 -3.87 -11.38
CA LEU A 183 -10.93 -4.35 -12.52
C LEU A 183 -10.32 -5.64 -13.10
N GLU A 184 -9.01 -5.64 -13.36
CA GLU A 184 -8.29 -6.82 -13.85
C GLU A 184 -8.38 -7.99 -12.86
N PHE A 185 -8.26 -7.71 -11.56
CA PHE A 185 -8.38 -8.72 -10.50
C PHE A 185 -9.77 -9.35 -10.44
N CYS A 186 -10.81 -8.52 -10.44
CA CYS A 186 -12.19 -9.02 -10.45
C CYS A 186 -12.49 -9.83 -11.72
N ALA A 187 -12.03 -9.37 -12.89
CA ALA A 187 -12.23 -10.07 -14.15
C ALA A 187 -11.50 -11.43 -14.22
N ALA A 188 -10.39 -11.59 -13.50
CA ALA A 188 -9.66 -12.85 -13.43
C ALA A 188 -10.17 -13.81 -12.33
N LEU A 189 -11.03 -13.32 -11.42
CA LEU A 189 -11.61 -14.09 -10.31
C LEU A 189 -12.97 -14.73 -10.67
N ASP A 190 -13.59 -14.27 -11.76
CA ASP A 190 -14.84 -14.80 -12.33
C ASP A 190 -14.57 -16.01 -13.25
#